data_AF-M0ZMQ0-F1
#
_entry.id   AF-M0ZMQ0-F1
#
_cell.length_a   1.000
_cell.length_b   1.000
_cell.length_c   1.000
_cell.angle_alpha   90.00
_cell.angle_beta   90.00
_cell.angle_gamma   90.00
#
_symmetry.space_group_name_H-M   'P 1'
#
loop_
_entity.id
_entity.type
_entity.pdbx_description
1 polymer ?
#
loop_
_entity_poly.entity_id
_entity_poly.type
_entity_poly.pdbx_seq_one_letter_code
_entity_poly.pdbx_strand_id
1 'polypeptide(L)'
;MILLLATLFFCLIFLLLLLLFHSYLILTNQTTYELVRRRRIQYLRNIPERVYPFSRGACRNLYEFCCAQRSKYRMEPLPTGQELEDKLRPYTCSDVLSCRCCC
;
A
#
# COMPACT_ATOMS: atom_id res chain seq x y z
N MET A 1 9.03 0.37 39.20
CA MET A 1 8.31 1.40 38.39
C MET A 1 9.07 1.77 37.12
N ILE A 2 10.35 2.16 37.20
CA ILE A 2 11.16 2.56 36.04
C ILE A 2 11.29 1.44 34.99
N LEU A 3 11.62 0.21 35.41
CA LEU A 3 11.74 -0.93 34.48
C LEU A 3 10.43 -1.24 33.75
N LEU A 4 9.29 -1.19 34.46
CA LEU A 4 7.97 -1.39 33.86
C LEU A 4 7.67 -0.30 32.82
N LEU A 5 7.95 0.96 33.14
CA LEU A 5 7.76 2.07 32.22
C LEU A 5 8.66 1.94 30.98
N ALA A 6 9.92 1.52 31.15
CA ALA A 6 10.84 1.28 30.04
C ALA A 6 10.36 0.15 29.12
N THR A 7 9.88 -0.97 29.68
CA THR A 7 9.30 -2.07 28.90
C THR A 7 8.06 -1.61 28.14
N LEU A 8 7.14 -0.90 28.78
CA LEU A 8 5.93 -0.37 28.12
C LEU A 8 6.30 0.60 27.00
N PHE A 9 7.30 1.45 27.21
CA PHE A 9 7.78 2.38 26.18
C PHE A 9 8.38 1.65 24.98
N PHE A 10 9.19 0.62 25.20
CA PHE A 10 9.73 -0.20 24.12
C PHE A 10 8.62 -0.94 23.34
N CYS A 11 7.65 -1.51 24.05
CA CYS A 11 6.47 -2.11 23.42
C CYS A 11 5.68 -1.08 22.60
N LEU A 12 5.49 0.14 23.11
CA LEU A 12 4.81 1.22 22.40
C LEU A 12 5.54 1.59 21.11
N ILE A 13 6.87 1.72 21.15
CA ILE A 13 7.68 2.00 19.95
C ILE A 13 7.47 0.89 18.91
N PHE A 14 7.57 -0.37 19.31
CA PHE A 14 7.38 -1.50 18.41
C PHE A 14 5.99 -1.47 17.76
N LEU A 15 4.94 -1.23 18.55
CA LEU A 15 3.57 -1.13 18.06
C LEU A 15 3.39 0.06 17.10
N LEU A 16 4.03 1.20 17.38
CA LEU A 16 3.97 2.37 16.53
C LEU A 16 4.64 2.11 15.18
N LEU A 17 5.83 1.50 15.17
CA LEU A 17 6.52 1.14 13.93
C LEU A 17 5.71 0.14 13.11
N LEU A 18 5.11 -0.85 13.78
CA LEU A 18 4.24 -1.83 13.14
C LEU A 18 3.00 -1.16 12.54
N LEU A 19 2.39 -0.22 13.26
CA LEU A 19 1.26 0.55 12.77
C LEU A 19 1.63 1.36 11.52
N LEU A 20 2.73 2.11 11.56
CA LEU A 20 3.22 2.89 10.42
C LEU A 20 3.50 2.00 9.20
N PHE A 21 4.08 0.82 9.41
CA PHE A 21 4.33 -0.14 8.35
C PHE A 21 3.03 -0.64 7.70
N HIS A 22 2.02 -0.99 8.49
CA HIS A 22 0.73 -1.41 7.96
C HIS A 22 -0.05 -0.25 7.32
N SER A 23 0.04 0.96 7.88
CA SER A 23 -0.52 2.16 7.24
C SER A 23 0.08 2.40 5.87
N TYR A 24 1.40 2.26 5.72
CA TYR A 24 2.06 2.36 4.41
C TYR A 24 1.51 1.32 3.42
N LEU A 25 1.39 0.06 3.83
CA LEU A 25 0.84 -1.01 3.01
C LEU A 25 -0.61 -0.76 2.57
N ILE A 26 -1.44 -0.23 3.47
CA ILE A 26 -2.83 0.15 3.16
C ILE A 26 -2.84 1.27 2.12
N LEU A 27 -2.04 2.32 2.31
CA LEU A 27 -1.99 3.47 1.40
C LEU A 27 -1.51 3.08 0.00
N THR A 28 -0.62 2.10 -0.13
CA THR A 28 -0.12 1.59 -1.42
C THR A 28 -0.92 0.40 -1.96
N ASN A 29 -1.95 -0.06 -1.23
CA ASN A 29 -2.73 -1.26 -1.53
C ASN A 29 -1.87 -2.49 -1.81
N GLN A 30 -0.90 -2.76 -0.93
CA GLN A 30 -0.01 -3.90 -1.01
C GLN A 30 -0.17 -4.80 0.20
N THR A 31 -0.01 -6.10 0.02
CA THR A 31 0.10 -7.04 1.14
C THR A 31 1.55 -7.15 1.63
N THR A 32 1.74 -7.53 2.89
CA THR A 32 3.07 -7.89 3.42
C THR A 32 3.74 -8.98 2.57
N TYR A 33 2.95 -9.91 2.04
CA TYR A 33 3.40 -10.99 1.17
C TYR A 33 3.95 -10.46 -0.16
N GLU A 34 3.23 -9.54 -0.81
CA GLU A 34 3.67 -8.91 -2.05
C GLU A 34 4.98 -8.14 -1.85
N LEU A 35 5.12 -7.43 -0.72
CA LEU A 35 6.35 -6.69 -0.43
C LEU A 35 7.54 -7.62 -0.17
N VAL A 36 7.38 -8.61 0.72
CA VAL A 36 8.48 -9.51 1.13
C VAL A 36 8.87 -10.49 0.03
N ARG A 37 7.90 -11.00 -0.74
CA ARG A 37 8.13 -12.02 -1.77
C ARG A 37 8.05 -11.51 -3.19
N ARG A 38 8.13 -10.19 -3.40
CA ARG A 38 8.02 -9.54 -4.71
C ARG A 38 8.82 -10.25 -5.81
N ARG A 39 10.09 -10.56 -5.55
CA ARG A 39 11.01 -11.22 -6.52
C ARG A 39 10.61 -12.64 -6.89
N ARG A 40 9.83 -13.34 -6.06
CA ARG A 40 9.36 -14.71 -6.32
C ARG A 40 8.01 -14.75 -7.03
N ILE A 41 7.27 -13.65 -7.03
CA ILE A 41 5.94 -13.58 -7.64
C ILE A 41 6.10 -13.23 -9.12
N GLN A 42 5.72 -14.15 -10.01
CA GLN A 42 6.00 -14.03 -11.45
C GLN A 42 5.45 -12.73 -12.06
N TYR A 43 4.22 -12.33 -11.70
CA TYR A 43 3.58 -11.13 -12.25
C TYR A 43 4.18 -9.82 -11.72
N LEU A 44 4.84 -9.83 -10.55
CA LEU A 44 5.50 -8.64 -9.97
C LEU A 44 6.95 -8.50 -10.39
N ARG A 45 7.56 -9.54 -10.98
CA ARG A 45 8.99 -9.59 -11.30
C ARG A 45 9.42 -8.52 -12.31
N ASN A 46 8.54 -8.20 -13.26
CA ASN A 46 8.80 -7.23 -14.33
C ASN A 46 8.34 -5.80 -13.96
N ILE A 47 7.75 -5.61 -12.78
CA ILE A 47 7.18 -4.34 -12.34
C ILE A 47 8.19 -3.58 -11.47
N PRO A 48 8.62 -2.37 -11.85
CA PRO A 48 9.62 -1.61 -11.10
C PRO A 48 9.14 -1.25 -9.69
N GLU A 49 10.09 -1.13 -8.76
CA GLU A 49 9.80 -1.11 -7.32
C GLU A 49 8.86 0.02 -6.88
N ARG A 50 8.89 1.14 -7.61
CA ARG A 50 8.12 2.37 -7.35
C ARG A 50 6.68 2.33 -7.86
N VAL A 51 6.29 1.27 -8.56
CA VAL A 51 4.94 1.12 -9.10
C VAL A 51 4.13 0.18 -8.22
N TYR A 52 2.94 0.66 -7.84
CA TYR A 52 1.96 -0.05 -7.02
C TYR A 52 0.79 -0.51 -7.91
N PRO A 53 0.82 -1.76 -8.42
CA PRO A 53 -0.09 -2.22 -9.46
C PRO A 53 -1.56 -2.19 -9.02
N PHE A 54 -1.86 -2.57 -7.78
CA PHE A 54 -3.23 -2.61 -7.26
C PHE A 54 -3.67 -1.31 -6.58
N SER A 55 -2.79 -0.31 -6.43
CA SER A 55 -3.14 0.96 -5.81
C SER A 55 -4.16 1.73 -6.65
N ARG A 56 -5.23 2.22 -6.04
CA ARG A 56 -6.24 3.07 -6.67
C ARG A 56 -6.18 4.53 -6.18
N GLY A 57 -5.08 4.93 -5.56
CA GLY A 57 -4.94 6.21 -4.87
C GLY A 57 -5.09 6.06 -3.35
N ALA A 58 -4.37 6.88 -2.59
CA ALA A 58 -4.26 6.76 -1.13
C ALA A 58 -5.62 6.81 -0.41
N CYS A 59 -6.48 7.76 -0.76
CA CYS A 59 -7.80 7.94 -0.16
C CYS A 59 -8.72 6.76 -0.49
N ARG A 60 -8.70 6.30 -1.74
CA ARG A 60 -9.54 5.18 -2.18
C ARG A 60 -9.09 3.87 -1.55
N ASN A 61 -7.79 3.63 -1.44
CA ASN A 61 -7.25 2.45 -0.76
C ASN A 61 -7.62 2.45 0.73
N LEU A 62 -7.51 3.60 1.40
CA LEU A 62 -7.90 3.75 2.81
C LEU A 62 -9.40 3.51 2.99
N TYR A 63 -10.24 4.10 2.13
CA TYR A 63 -11.68 3.87 2.15
C TYR A 63 -12.04 2.40 1.88
N GLU A 64 -11.38 1.77 0.90
CA GLU A 64 -11.60 0.36 0.59
C GLU A 64 -11.19 -0.58 1.73
N PHE A 65 -10.17 -0.21 2.52
CA PHE A 65 -9.74 -0.99 3.68
C PHE A 65 -10.61 -0.76 4.92
N CYS A 66 -10.97 0.50 5.22
CA CYS A 66 -11.66 0.86 6.46
C CYS A 66 -13.19 0.78 6.36
N CYS A 67 -13.76 1.12 5.20
CA CYS A 67 -15.20 1.37 5.06
C CYS A 67 -15.87 0.45 4.04
N ALA A 68 -15.16 -0.04 3.03
CA ALA A 68 -15.74 -0.98 2.09
C ALA A 68 -15.79 -2.37 2.71
N GLN A 69 -17.00 -2.90 2.87
CA GLN A 69 -17.22 -4.30 3.25
C GLN A 69 -16.92 -5.22 2.05
N ARG A 70 -15.67 -5.23 1.59
CA ARG A 70 -15.21 -6.16 0.56
C ARG A 70 -15.09 -7.55 1.18
N SER A 71 -15.71 -8.53 0.53
CA SER A 71 -15.50 -9.94 0.87
C SER A 71 -14.00 -10.26 0.83
N LYS A 72 -13.50 -10.93 1.87
CA LYS A 72 -12.12 -11.40 1.99
C LYS A 72 -11.67 -12.29 0.81
N TYR A 73 -12.63 -12.81 0.05
CA TYR A 73 -12.44 -13.69 -1.11
C TYR A 73 -12.46 -12.95 -2.45
N ARG A 74 -12.68 -11.63 -2.46
CA ARG A 74 -12.69 -10.86 -3.70
C ARG A 74 -11.26 -10.61 -4.16
N MET A 75 -10.81 -11.45 -5.09
CA MET A 75 -9.52 -11.27 -5.76
C MET A 75 -9.63 -10.10 -6.74
N GLU A 76 -8.69 -9.16 -6.66
CA GLU A 76 -8.56 -8.11 -7.66
C GLU A 76 -7.95 -8.73 -8.93
N PRO A 77 -8.48 -8.43 -10.13
CA PRO A 77 -7.88 -8.90 -11.37
C PRO A 77 -6.44 -8.36 -11.50
N LEU A 78 -5.57 -9.14 -12.15
CA LEU A 78 -4.23 -8.68 -12.45
C LEU A 78 -4.33 -7.47 -13.41
N PRO A 79 -3.71 -6.32 -13.10
CA PRO A 79 -3.75 -5.18 -13.99
C PRO A 79 -3.08 -5.51 -15.31
N THR A 80 -3.64 -4.95 -16.38
CA THR A 80 -3.13 -5.06 -17.74
C THR A 80 -1.80 -4.31 -17.89
N GLY A 81 -1.04 -4.63 -18.94
CA GLY A 81 0.22 -3.93 -19.25
C GLY A 81 0.01 -2.42 -19.45
N GLN A 82 -1.10 -2.03 -20.07
CA GLN A 82 -1.45 -0.62 -20.30
C GLN A 82 -1.69 0.14 -18.99
N GLU A 83 -2.45 -0.45 -18.05
CA GLU A 83 -2.67 0.17 -16.73
C GLU A 83 -1.36 0.33 -15.94
N LEU A 84 -0.41 -0.58 -16.17
CA LEU A 84 0.90 -0.49 -15.56
C LEU A 84 1.76 0.64 -16.16
N GLU A 85 1.73 0.77 -17.49
CA GLU A 85 2.39 1.88 -18.21
C GLU A 85 1.81 3.24 -17.79
N ASP A 86 0.49 3.33 -17.62
CA ASP A 86 -0.15 4.55 -17.13
C ASP A 86 0.31 4.94 -15.72
N LYS A 87 0.57 3.95 -14.86
CA LYS A 87 1.12 4.16 -13.51
C LYS A 87 2.61 4.51 -13.51
N LEU A 88 3.33 4.19 -14.58
CA LEU A 88 4.72 4.58 -14.77
C LEU A 88 4.85 6.03 -15.25
N ARG A 89 3.79 6.58 -15.84
CA ARG A 89 3.79 7.94 -16.36
C ARG A 89 4.00 8.95 -15.22
N PRO A 90 4.90 9.93 -15.37
CA PRO A 90 5.08 10.98 -14.39
C PRO A 90 3.82 11.84 -14.27
N TYR A 91 3.52 12.26 -13.04
CA TYR A 91 2.41 13.16 -12.78
C TYR A 91 2.63 14.52 -13.45
N THR A 92 1.57 15.03 -14.07
CA THR A 92 1.52 16.38 -14.61
C THR A 92 0.85 17.34 -13.63
N CYS A 93 0.99 18.65 -13.84
CA CYS A 93 0.33 19.66 -13.02
C CYS A 93 -1.21 19.47 -12.99
N SER A 94 -1.80 19.02 -14.10
CA SER A 94 -3.23 18.68 -14.17
C SER A 94 -3.60 17.47 -13.31
N ASP A 95 -2.70 16.49 -13.14
CA ASP A 95 -2.93 15.32 -12.30
C ASP A 95 -2.92 15.69 -10.80
N VAL A 96 -2.11 16.68 -10.43
CA VAL A 96 -2.08 17.24 -9.07
C VAL A 96 -3.38 18.00 -8.80
N LEU A 97 -3.81 18.84 -9.73
CA LEU A 97 -5.07 19.60 -9.63
C LEU A 97 -6.32 18.70 -9.58
N SER A 98 -6.27 17.53 -10.23
CA SER A 98 -7.35 16.54 -10.22
C SER A 98 -7.25 15.52 -9.08
N CYS A 99 -6.29 15.68 -8.15
CA CYS A 99 -6.03 14.74 -7.05
C CYS A 99 -5.82 13.29 -7.51
N ARG A 100 -5.32 13.05 -8.72
CA ARG A 100 -5.10 11.69 -9.27
C ARG A 100 -4.12 10.85 -8.44
N CYS A 101 -3.26 11.50 -7.65
CA CYS A 101 -2.35 10.85 -6.71
C CYS A 101 -3.07 10.34 -5.44
N CYS A 102 -4.19 10.97 -5.08
CA CYS A 102 -4.93 10.75 -3.84
C CYS A 102 -6.22 9.97 -4.05
N CYS A 103 -6.92 10.16 -5.18
CA CYS A 103 -8.28 9.70 -5.45
C CYS A 103 -8.38 8.73 -6.63
#